data_AF-A0A7V2EAM3-F1
#
_entry.id   AF-A0A7V2EAM3-F1
#
_cell.length_a   1.000
_cell.length_b   1.000
_cell.length_c   1.000
_cell.angle_alpha   90.00
_cell.angle_beta   90.00
_cell.angle_gamma   90.00
#
_symmetry.space_group_name_H-M   'P 1'
#
loop_
_entity.id
_entity.type
_entity.pdbx_description
1 polymer ?
#
loop_
_entity_poly.entity_id
_entity_poly.type
_entity_poly.pdbx_seq_one_letter_code
_entity_poly.pdbx_strand_id
1 'polypeptide(L)'
;MSKAESGMPALERLISRYEHLRVQPILESSRETLSWSQALQRAGCKELLVEMDKAVAIAKTRLQIAKIPIIGVVGQLNAGKSSVVAMFLSEAGRRRVPRGYESKYGTHRFVYWFPERCRQDPHQQQLIQKILYDAHRQSPEMLSEDTKQAFEQYSSGRDRPEEIPVPLVAYDPGLTEFAFLDCMDIQTKDKSDSKPPSHEPGRRRNERLESWRKRPGYARRFS
;
A
#
# COMPACT_ATOMS: atom_id res chain seq x y z
N MET A 1 4.75 -31.20 20.68
CA MET A 1 4.95 -29.78 20.31
C MET A 1 6.26 -29.33 20.94
N SER A 2 7.26 -29.02 20.12
CA SER A 2 8.59 -28.65 20.64
C SER A 2 8.54 -27.23 21.22
N LYS A 3 9.47 -26.90 22.13
CA LYS A 3 9.62 -25.54 22.69
C LYS A 3 9.74 -24.43 21.62
N ALA A 4 10.11 -24.77 20.37
CA ALA A 4 10.22 -23.82 19.27
C ALA A 4 8.87 -23.30 18.73
N GLU A 5 7.76 -24.02 18.93
CA GLU A 5 6.44 -23.62 18.42
C GLU A 5 5.73 -22.58 19.31
N SER A 6 6.22 -22.37 20.53
CA SER A 6 5.57 -21.53 21.55
C SER A 6 5.56 -20.02 21.22
N GLY A 7 6.42 -19.55 20.31
CA GLY A 7 6.57 -18.12 19.99
C GLY A 7 6.08 -17.69 18.60
N MET A 8 5.74 -18.63 17.71
CA MET A 8 5.35 -18.31 16.34
C MET A 8 3.89 -17.84 16.26
N PRO A 9 3.55 -16.83 15.45
CA PRO A 9 2.17 -16.50 15.08
C PRO A 9 1.38 -17.73 14.62
N ALA A 10 0.07 -17.76 14.92
CA ALA A 10 -0.78 -18.93 14.64
C ALA A 10 -0.77 -19.37 13.17
N LEU A 11 -0.70 -18.39 12.24
CA LEU A 11 -0.65 -18.66 10.81
C LEU A 11 0.68 -19.28 10.36
N GLU A 12 1.80 -18.82 10.92
CA GLU A 12 3.12 -19.41 10.64
C GLU A 12 3.18 -20.86 11.10
N ARG A 13 2.68 -21.16 12.31
CA ARG A 13 2.57 -22.54 12.80
C ARG A 13 1.72 -23.42 11.89
N LEU A 14 0.60 -22.89 11.39
CA LEU A 14 -0.30 -23.65 10.51
C LEU A 14 0.36 -23.95 9.16
N ILE A 15 1.08 -22.99 8.59
CA ILE A 15 1.87 -23.17 7.37
C ILE A 15 2.96 -24.23 7.60
N SER A 16 3.78 -24.07 8.64
CA SER A 16 4.86 -25.02 8.94
C SER A 16 4.32 -26.43 9.17
N ARG A 17 3.20 -26.56 9.89
CA ARG A 17 2.55 -27.85 10.10
C ARG A 17 2.05 -28.47 8.80
N TYR A 18 1.41 -27.68 7.92
CA TYR A 18 0.98 -28.17 6.61
C TYR A 18 2.16 -28.68 5.78
N GLU A 19 3.24 -27.89 5.68
CA GLU A 19 4.42 -28.26 4.89
C GLU A 19 5.10 -29.52 5.43
N HIS A 20 5.16 -29.64 6.75
CA HIS A 20 5.67 -30.85 7.40
C HIS A 20 4.82 -32.07 7.07
N LEU A 21 3.49 -31.98 7.21
CA LEU A 21 2.57 -33.08 6.92
C LEU A 21 2.60 -33.47 5.43
N ARG A 22 2.82 -32.49 4.54
CA ARG A 22 2.83 -32.70 3.09
C ARG A 22 3.92 -33.68 2.65
N VAL A 23 5.08 -33.66 3.31
CA VAL A 23 6.25 -34.49 2.97
C VAL A 23 6.47 -35.64 3.94
N GLN A 24 5.98 -35.54 5.18
CA GLN A 24 6.15 -36.61 6.15
C GLN A 24 5.33 -37.85 5.76
N PRO A 25 5.94 -39.04 5.85
CA PRO A 25 5.20 -40.29 5.78
C PRO A 25 4.30 -40.40 7.02
N ILE A 26 2.98 -40.46 6.83
CA ILE A 26 1.99 -40.45 7.94
C ILE A 26 1.10 -41.70 7.91
N LEU A 27 0.92 -42.29 6.73
CA LEU A 27 0.07 -43.46 6.57
C LEU A 27 0.94 -44.66 6.24
N GLU A 28 1.14 -45.50 7.26
CA GLU A 28 1.70 -46.83 7.11
C GLU A 28 0.56 -47.79 6.75
N SER A 29 0.59 -48.29 5.52
CA SER A 29 -0.11 -49.53 5.19
C SER A 29 0.87 -50.69 5.33
N SER A 30 0.36 -51.93 5.35
CA SER A 30 1.19 -53.13 5.38
C SER A 30 2.17 -53.29 4.19
N ARG A 31 2.12 -52.41 3.18
CA ARG A 31 2.90 -52.49 1.94
C ARG A 31 3.62 -51.21 1.52
N GLU A 32 3.25 -50.05 2.06
CA GLU A 32 3.82 -48.76 1.67
C GLU A 32 3.58 -47.72 2.76
N THR A 33 4.53 -46.78 2.88
CA THR A 33 4.38 -45.59 3.69
C THR A 33 4.16 -44.40 2.77
N LEU A 34 2.99 -43.77 2.85
CA LEU A 34 2.64 -42.62 2.02
C LEU A 34 2.75 -41.32 2.82
N SER A 35 3.26 -40.28 2.17
CA SER A 35 3.07 -38.92 2.65
C SER A 35 1.61 -38.50 2.53
N TRP A 36 1.22 -37.45 3.25
CA TRP A 36 -0.15 -36.95 3.17
C TRP A 36 -0.54 -36.50 1.75
N SER A 37 0.40 -35.90 1.02
CA SER A 37 0.18 -35.50 -0.38
C SER A 37 -0.01 -36.71 -1.30
N GLN A 38 0.80 -37.76 -1.13
CA GLN A 38 0.67 -39.00 -1.90
C GLN A 38 -0.65 -39.72 -1.59
N ALA A 39 -1.06 -39.76 -0.33
CA ALA A 39 -2.32 -40.35 0.09
C ALA A 39 -3.54 -39.62 -0.51
N LEU A 40 -3.54 -38.28 -0.48
CA LEU A 40 -4.60 -37.49 -1.12
C LEU A 40 -4.65 -37.69 -2.64
N GLN A 41 -3.50 -37.75 -3.31
CA GLN A 41 -3.44 -38.02 -4.74
C GLN A 41 -4.03 -39.41 -5.07
N ARG A 42 -3.72 -40.42 -4.25
CA ARG A 42 -4.23 -41.80 -4.42
C ARG A 42 -5.72 -41.91 -4.11
N ALA A 43 -6.23 -41.12 -3.18
CA ALA A 43 -7.65 -40.99 -2.88
C ALA A 43 -8.44 -40.21 -3.95
N GLY A 44 -7.78 -39.70 -5.00
CA GLY A 44 -8.41 -38.90 -6.06
C GLY A 44 -8.63 -37.43 -5.68
N CYS A 45 -8.19 -36.99 -4.50
CA CYS A 45 -8.38 -35.63 -3.98
C CYS A 45 -7.32 -34.63 -4.49
N LYS A 46 -6.95 -34.70 -5.78
CA LYS A 46 -5.90 -33.84 -6.35
C LYS A 46 -6.26 -32.36 -6.33
N GLU A 47 -7.52 -32.03 -6.57
CA GLU A 47 -8.02 -30.64 -6.57
C GLU A 47 -7.86 -29.99 -5.20
N LEU A 48 -8.24 -30.69 -4.13
CA LEU A 48 -8.07 -30.23 -2.75
C LEU A 48 -6.60 -29.94 -2.43
N LEU A 49 -5.67 -30.80 -2.90
CA LEU A 49 -4.24 -30.58 -2.70
C LEU A 49 -3.77 -29.27 -3.37
N VAL A 50 -4.22 -29.03 -4.61
CA VAL A 50 -3.91 -27.79 -5.35
C VAL A 50 -4.50 -26.55 -4.66
N GLU A 51 -5.73 -26.63 -4.15
CA GLU A 51 -6.34 -25.53 -3.42
C GLU A 51 -5.59 -25.19 -2.13
N MET A 52 -5.15 -26.22 -1.40
CA MET A 52 -4.38 -26.02 -0.17
C MET A 52 -2.99 -25.46 -0.44
N ASP A 53 -2.31 -25.92 -1.48
CA ASP A 53 -1.03 -25.35 -1.92
C ASP A 53 -1.17 -23.88 -2.29
N LYS A 54 -2.24 -23.51 -3.01
CA LYS A 54 -2.56 -22.11 -3.32
C LYS A 54 -2.83 -21.30 -2.06
N ALA A 55 -3.63 -21.82 -1.14
CA ALA A 55 -3.97 -21.13 0.11
C ALA A 55 -2.71 -20.86 0.96
N VAL A 56 -1.79 -21.84 1.05
CA VAL A 56 -0.53 -21.70 1.75
C VAL A 56 0.39 -20.69 1.07
N ALA A 57 0.48 -20.70 -0.26
CA ALA A 57 1.25 -19.71 -1.01
C ALA A 57 0.72 -18.28 -0.78
N ILE A 58 -0.61 -18.10 -0.78
CA ILE A 58 -1.26 -16.82 -0.46
C ILE A 58 -0.95 -16.40 0.98
N ALA A 59 -1.07 -17.32 1.95
CA ALA A 59 -0.81 -17.04 3.35
C ALA A 59 0.66 -16.63 3.60
N LYS A 60 1.62 -17.32 2.97
CA LYS A 60 3.05 -16.95 3.00
C LYS A 60 3.27 -15.55 2.46
N THR A 61 2.69 -15.25 1.30
CA THR A 61 2.79 -13.92 0.68
C THR A 61 2.26 -12.85 1.63
N ARG A 62 1.07 -13.06 2.20
CA ARG A 62 0.45 -12.13 3.17
C ARG A 62 1.28 -11.92 4.42
N LEU A 63 1.91 -12.98 4.96
CA LEU A 63 2.80 -12.85 6.10
C LEU A 63 4.02 -11.99 5.79
N GLN A 64 4.60 -12.14 4.60
CA GLN A 64 5.72 -11.28 4.21
C GLN A 64 5.29 -9.83 4.01
N ILE A 65 4.10 -9.59 3.43
CA ILE A 65 3.53 -8.24 3.30
C ILE A 65 3.27 -7.61 4.67
N ALA A 66 2.76 -8.39 5.62
CA ALA A 66 2.47 -7.91 6.97
C ALA A 66 3.71 -7.44 7.73
N LYS A 67 4.92 -7.83 7.31
CA LYS A 67 6.17 -7.34 7.91
C LYS A 67 6.48 -5.88 7.57
N ILE A 68 5.87 -5.34 6.51
CA ILE A 68 6.07 -3.95 6.08
C ILE A 68 4.68 -3.38 5.77
N PRO A 69 3.89 -3.03 6.80
CA PRO A 69 2.62 -2.37 6.58
C PRO A 69 2.81 -1.07 5.79
N ILE A 70 1.98 -0.86 4.78
CA ILE A 70 1.98 0.37 3.96
C ILE A 70 0.87 1.28 4.46
N ILE A 71 1.24 2.48 4.92
CA ILE A 71 0.31 3.52 5.37
C ILE A 71 0.04 4.47 4.21
N GLY A 72 -1.20 4.50 3.72
CA GLY A 72 -1.63 5.44 2.69
C GLY A 72 -2.01 6.80 3.28
N VAL A 73 -1.38 7.87 2.78
CA VAL A 73 -1.73 9.25 3.14
C VAL A 73 -2.59 9.83 2.02
N VAL A 74 -3.88 10.00 2.29
CA VAL A 74 -4.90 10.48 1.34
C VAL A 74 -5.52 11.80 1.82
N GLY A 75 -6.03 12.59 0.89
CA GLY A 75 -6.55 13.93 1.19
C GLY A 75 -6.61 14.82 -0.05
N GLN A 76 -7.37 15.92 0.06
CA GLN A 76 -7.54 16.91 -0.99
C GLN A 76 -6.24 17.63 -1.34
N LEU A 77 -6.23 18.35 -2.46
CA LEU A 77 -5.12 19.20 -2.88
C LEU A 77 -4.70 20.14 -1.75
N ASN A 78 -3.39 20.28 -1.52
CA ASN A 78 -2.81 21.15 -0.49
C ASN A 78 -3.20 20.82 0.97
N ALA A 79 -3.76 19.64 1.25
CA ALA A 79 -4.05 19.20 2.62
C ALA A 79 -2.79 18.84 3.44
N GLY A 80 -1.59 19.03 2.88
CA GLY A 80 -0.33 18.73 3.56
C GLY A 80 0.08 17.26 3.56
N LYS A 81 -0.45 16.42 2.65
CA LYS A 81 -0.13 14.98 2.57
C LYS A 81 1.37 14.70 2.49
N SER A 82 2.02 15.28 1.48
CA SER A 82 3.45 15.11 1.25
C SER A 82 4.28 15.72 2.40
N SER A 83 3.76 16.75 3.08
CA SER A 83 4.38 17.26 4.32
C SER A 83 4.33 16.23 5.45
N VAL A 84 3.20 15.53 5.64
CA VAL A 84 3.07 14.45 6.64
C VAL A 84 4.04 13.31 6.34
N VAL A 85 4.06 12.81 5.10
CA VAL A 85 5.00 11.75 4.69
C VAL A 85 6.44 12.19 4.97
N ALA A 86 6.79 13.41 4.56
CA ALA A 86 8.13 13.93 4.75
C ALA A 86 8.47 14.24 6.22
N MET A 87 7.56 14.18 7.19
CA MET A 87 7.96 14.25 8.62
C MET A 87 8.66 12.98 9.10
N PHE A 88 8.43 11.85 8.44
CA PHE A 88 8.99 10.55 8.80
C PHE A 88 10.24 10.16 8.00
N LEU A 89 10.52 10.88 6.91
CA LEU A 89 11.68 10.62 6.08
C LEU A 89 12.95 11.25 6.67
N SER A 90 14.09 10.64 6.32
CA SER A 90 15.43 11.21 6.53
C SER A 90 15.57 12.58 5.87
N GLU A 91 16.61 13.34 6.20
CA GLU A 91 16.86 14.62 5.52
C GLU A 91 17.01 14.48 4.00
N ALA A 92 17.64 13.41 3.52
CA ALA A 92 17.78 13.14 2.09
C ALA A 92 16.41 12.86 1.44
N GLY A 93 15.59 11.99 2.04
CA GLY A 93 14.23 11.73 1.55
C GLY A 93 13.34 12.97 1.56
N ARG A 94 13.42 13.77 2.62
CA ARG A 94 12.66 15.03 2.75
C ARG A 94 12.90 16.01 1.61
N ARG A 95 14.13 16.08 1.10
CA ARG A 95 14.49 16.96 -0.01
C ARG A 95 13.86 16.53 -1.33
N ARG A 96 13.60 15.24 -1.50
CA ARG A 96 12.98 14.65 -2.71
C ARG A 96 11.44 14.73 -2.73
N VAL A 97 10.82 15.13 -1.61
CA VAL A 97 9.38 15.36 -1.55
C VAL A 97 9.05 16.83 -1.87
N PRO A 98 8.17 17.12 -2.84
CA PRO A 98 7.73 18.47 -3.11
C PRO A 98 7.02 19.09 -1.88
N ARG A 99 7.48 20.25 -1.40
CA ARG A 99 6.91 20.95 -0.23
C ARG A 99 6.55 22.40 -0.57
N GLY A 100 5.37 22.85 -0.16
CA GLY A 100 5.02 24.27 -0.16
C GLY A 100 4.90 24.94 -1.52
N TYR A 101 4.90 24.17 -2.62
CA TYR A 101 4.69 24.71 -3.95
C TYR A 101 3.20 24.93 -4.19
N GLU A 102 2.86 26.14 -4.65
CA GLU A 102 1.52 26.50 -5.08
C GLU A 102 0.97 25.44 -6.06
N SER A 103 -0.36 25.37 -6.17
CA SER A 103 -1.21 24.39 -6.87
C SER A 103 -0.80 23.88 -8.26
N LYS A 104 0.30 24.39 -8.86
CA LYS A 104 0.89 23.91 -10.10
C LYS A 104 1.70 22.61 -9.98
N TYR A 105 2.21 22.23 -8.79
CA TYR A 105 3.16 21.12 -8.62
C TYR A 105 2.70 20.07 -7.60
N GLY A 106 1.43 19.65 -7.70
CA GLY A 106 0.88 18.59 -6.86
C GLY A 106 1.55 17.24 -7.11
N THR A 107 1.30 16.29 -6.20
CA THR A 107 1.70 14.89 -6.43
C THR A 107 0.74 14.29 -7.44
N HIS A 108 1.24 13.99 -8.64
CA HIS A 108 0.44 13.49 -9.76
C HIS A 108 0.61 12.00 -10.00
N ARG A 109 1.57 11.37 -9.33
CA ARG A 109 1.83 9.92 -9.35
C ARG A 109 1.82 9.35 -7.93
N PHE A 110 1.57 8.05 -7.82
CA PHE A 110 1.70 7.35 -6.55
C PHE A 110 3.18 7.17 -6.18
N VAL A 111 3.57 7.50 -4.95
CA VAL A 111 4.95 7.31 -4.50
C VAL A 111 4.98 6.45 -3.25
N TYR A 112 5.64 5.30 -3.36
CA TYR A 112 5.86 4.37 -2.26
C TYR A 112 7.23 4.61 -1.63
N TRP A 113 7.25 4.89 -0.35
CA TRP A 113 8.46 5.04 0.45
C TRP A 113 8.63 3.83 1.36
N PHE A 114 9.68 3.05 1.14
CA PHE A 114 9.98 1.86 1.93
C PHE A 114 11.19 2.07 2.85
N PRO A 115 11.27 1.33 3.98
CA PRO A 115 12.49 1.25 4.79
C PRO A 115 13.71 0.81 3.97
N GLU A 116 14.88 1.41 4.23
CA GLU A 116 16.14 1.07 3.55
C GLU A 116 16.50 -0.42 3.64
N ARG A 117 16.12 -1.10 4.73
CA ARG A 117 16.30 -2.57 4.88
C ARG A 117 15.66 -3.36 3.72
N CYS A 118 14.59 -2.85 3.12
CA CYS A 118 13.91 -3.50 2.01
C CYS A 118 14.74 -3.43 0.71
N ARG A 119 15.58 -2.41 0.56
CA ARG A 119 16.54 -2.29 -0.55
C ARG A 119 17.68 -3.30 -0.39
N GLN A 120 18.01 -3.71 0.82
CA GLN A 120 19.16 -4.59 1.07
C GLN A 120 18.80 -6.08 0.97
N ASP A 121 17.51 -6.41 1.02
CA ASP A 121 17.00 -7.79 0.92
C ASP A 121 16.38 -8.05 -0.47
N PRO A 122 17.04 -8.86 -1.34
CA PRO A 122 16.54 -9.18 -2.67
C PRO A 122 15.15 -9.83 -2.66
N HIS A 123 14.81 -10.61 -1.63
CA HIS A 123 13.50 -11.25 -1.54
C HIS A 123 12.40 -10.21 -1.26
N GLN A 124 12.69 -9.21 -0.42
CA GLN A 124 11.76 -8.10 -0.19
C GLN A 124 11.59 -7.24 -1.43
N GLN A 125 12.67 -6.95 -2.15
CA GLN A 125 12.56 -6.21 -3.42
C GLN A 125 11.66 -6.92 -4.43
N GLN A 126 11.88 -8.23 -4.65
CA GLN A 126 11.07 -9.02 -5.57
C GLN A 126 9.60 -9.05 -5.14
N LEU A 127 9.35 -9.20 -3.83
CA LEU A 127 8.00 -9.18 -3.28
C LEU A 127 7.33 -7.82 -3.50
N ILE A 128 8.00 -6.71 -3.18
CA ILE A 128 7.50 -5.35 -3.39
C ILE A 128 7.19 -5.11 -4.86
N GLN A 129 8.11 -5.44 -5.77
CA GLN A 129 7.90 -5.29 -7.20
C GLN A 129 6.67 -6.07 -7.67
N LYS A 130 6.52 -7.33 -7.23
CA LYS A 130 5.37 -8.15 -7.57
C LYS A 130 4.06 -7.55 -7.07
N ILE A 131 4.01 -7.10 -5.82
CA ILE A 131 2.79 -6.52 -5.22
C ILE A 131 2.40 -5.23 -5.93
N LEU A 132 3.37 -4.36 -6.20
CA LEU A 132 3.12 -3.11 -6.90
C LEU A 132 2.66 -3.37 -8.33
N TYR A 133 3.28 -4.34 -9.02
CA TYR A 133 2.82 -4.76 -10.34
C TYR A 133 1.40 -5.33 -10.30
N ASP A 134 1.07 -6.19 -9.34
CA ASP A 134 -0.26 -6.77 -9.21
C ASP A 134 -1.32 -5.69 -8.91
N ALA A 135 -0.97 -4.66 -8.13
CA ALA A 135 -1.84 -3.56 -7.76
C ALA A 135 -2.03 -2.52 -8.88
N HIS A 136 -0.97 -2.12 -9.57
CA HIS A 136 -0.98 -1.04 -10.57
C HIS A 136 -1.04 -1.55 -12.01
N ARG A 137 -0.79 -2.85 -12.23
CA ARG A 137 -0.62 -3.47 -13.56
C ARG A 137 0.51 -2.84 -14.40
N GLN A 138 1.43 -2.16 -13.74
CA GLN A 138 2.60 -1.50 -14.30
C GLN A 138 3.80 -1.77 -13.40
N SER A 139 4.98 -1.92 -14.00
CA SER A 139 6.21 -2.08 -13.24
C SER A 139 6.54 -0.78 -12.51
N PRO A 140 6.89 -0.82 -11.21
CA PRO A 140 7.29 0.37 -10.49
C PRO A 140 8.59 0.96 -11.05
N GLU A 141 8.68 2.28 -11.03
CA GLU A 141 9.87 3.04 -11.39
C GLU A 141 10.59 3.51 -10.11
N MET A 142 11.92 3.52 -10.12
CA MET A 142 12.68 4.07 -9.00
C MET A 142 12.62 5.60 -9.03
N LEU A 143 12.23 6.19 -7.89
CA LEU A 143 12.36 7.62 -7.67
C LEU A 143 13.85 8.00 -7.64
N SER A 144 14.21 9.04 -8.37
CA SER A 144 15.58 9.55 -8.44
C SER A 144 16.08 9.97 -7.06
N GLU A 145 17.39 9.81 -6.85
CA GLU A 145 18.08 10.37 -5.67
C GLU A 145 18.38 11.86 -5.86
N ASP A 146 18.42 12.34 -7.12
CA ASP A 146 18.51 13.77 -7.42
C ASP A 146 17.17 14.46 -7.13
N THR A 147 17.23 15.56 -6.37
CA THR A 147 16.03 16.27 -5.91
C THR A 147 15.21 16.84 -7.07
N LYS A 148 15.87 17.40 -8.08
CA LYS A 148 15.18 18.05 -9.19
C LYS A 148 14.47 17.00 -10.05
N GLN A 149 15.16 15.92 -10.38
CA GLN A 149 14.57 14.80 -11.12
C GLN A 149 13.44 14.12 -10.34
N ALA A 150 13.61 13.93 -9.02
CA ALA A 150 12.55 13.36 -8.17
C ALA A 150 11.28 14.22 -8.20
N PHE A 151 11.41 15.55 -8.18
CA PHE A 151 10.26 16.47 -8.30
C PHE A 151 9.61 16.38 -9.68
N GLU A 152 10.40 16.29 -10.75
CA GLU A 152 9.91 16.10 -12.11
C GLU A 152 9.12 14.77 -12.21
N GLN A 153 9.65 13.67 -11.68
CA GLN A 153 8.95 12.38 -11.62
C GLN A 153 7.66 12.47 -10.79
N TYR A 154 7.68 13.12 -9.63
CA TYR A 154 6.51 13.30 -8.77
C TYR A 154 5.34 14.01 -9.47
N SER A 155 5.67 14.96 -10.35
CA SER A 155 4.72 15.85 -11.01
C SER A 155 4.39 15.47 -12.47
N SER A 156 5.10 14.50 -13.03
CA SER A 156 5.01 14.16 -14.47
C SER A 156 3.64 13.68 -14.92
N GLY A 157 2.84 13.09 -14.01
CA GLY A 157 1.49 12.62 -14.31
C GLY A 157 0.53 13.70 -14.84
N ARG A 158 0.85 14.99 -14.64
CA ARG A 158 0.06 16.10 -15.20
C ARG A 158 0.24 16.25 -16.71
N ASP A 159 1.48 16.28 -17.16
CA ASP A 159 1.84 16.52 -18.57
C ASP A 159 1.89 15.21 -19.36
N ARG A 160 2.03 14.08 -18.66
CA ARG A 160 2.10 12.72 -19.19
C ARG A 160 1.12 11.80 -18.45
N PRO A 161 -0.19 11.87 -18.77
CA PRO A 161 -1.21 11.09 -18.08
C PRO A 161 -0.97 9.57 -18.10
N GLU A 162 -0.25 9.06 -19.10
CA GLU A 162 0.18 7.68 -19.23
C GLU A 162 1.14 7.23 -18.12
N GLU A 163 1.84 8.16 -17.45
CA GLU A 163 2.74 7.86 -16.34
C GLU A 163 2.01 7.79 -14.99
N ILE A 164 0.76 8.27 -14.89
CA ILE A 164 -0.06 8.22 -13.67
C ILE A 164 -0.15 6.80 -13.07
N PRO A 165 -0.43 5.75 -13.87
CA PRO A 165 -0.57 4.40 -13.33
C PRO A 165 0.77 3.75 -13.00
N VAL A 166 1.91 4.36 -13.35
CA VAL A 166 3.24 3.83 -13.06
C VAL A 166 3.68 4.33 -11.68
N PRO A 167 3.67 3.48 -10.63
CA PRO A 167 4.04 3.92 -9.29
C PRO A 167 5.54 4.19 -9.19
N LEU A 168 5.91 5.19 -8.39
CA LEU A 168 7.29 5.48 -8.03
C LEU A 168 7.64 4.76 -6.72
N VAL A 169 8.88 4.30 -6.60
CA VAL A 169 9.42 3.62 -5.42
C VAL A 169 10.68 4.31 -4.95
N ALA A 170 10.74 4.61 -3.66
CA ALA A 170 11.90 5.14 -2.98
C ALA A 170 12.20 4.31 -1.73
N TYR A 171 13.48 4.24 -1.38
CA TYR A 171 13.93 3.71 -0.10
C TYR A 171 14.50 4.85 0.74
N ASP A 172 14.24 4.81 2.04
CA ASP A 172 14.71 5.84 2.95
C ASP A 172 15.11 5.25 4.32
N PRO A 173 16.26 5.66 4.88
CA PRO A 173 16.74 5.15 6.17
C PRO A 173 15.99 5.73 7.38
N GLY A 174 15.20 6.80 7.20
CA GLY A 174 14.32 7.35 8.25
C GLY A 174 13.12 6.46 8.54
N LEU A 175 12.79 5.54 7.62
CA LEU A 175 11.73 4.55 7.80
C LEU A 175 12.30 3.23 8.34
N THR A 176 11.67 2.70 9.38
CA THR A 176 12.08 1.45 10.02
C THR A 176 10.98 0.39 9.91
N GLU A 177 9.80 0.65 10.45
CA GLU A 177 8.77 -0.40 10.63
C GLU A 177 7.68 -0.44 9.57
N PHE A 178 7.39 0.69 8.94
CA PHE A 178 6.32 0.82 7.96
C PHE A 178 6.79 1.56 6.72
N ALA A 179 6.08 1.33 5.63
CA ALA A 179 6.21 2.06 4.39
C ALA A 179 5.09 3.11 4.29
N PHE A 180 5.31 4.15 3.49
CA PHE A 180 4.27 5.10 3.13
C PHE A 180 3.87 4.97 1.67
N LEU A 181 2.60 5.24 1.42
CA LEU A 181 2.09 5.57 0.10
C LEU A 181 1.65 7.04 0.12
N ASP A 182 2.41 7.89 -0.57
CA ASP A 182 2.01 9.26 -0.87
C ASP A 182 1.09 9.23 -2.10
N CYS A 183 -0.20 9.49 -1.86
CA CYS A 183 -1.22 9.41 -2.89
C CYS A 183 -1.29 10.71 -3.68
N MET A 184 -1.70 10.58 -4.95
CA MET A 184 -2.05 11.72 -5.76
C MET A 184 -3.10 12.63 -5.13
N ASP A 185 -3.06 13.91 -5.48
CA ASP A 185 -4.06 14.87 -5.08
C ASP A 185 -5.44 14.52 -5.66
N ILE A 186 -6.42 14.25 -4.79
CA ILE A 186 -7.80 14.05 -5.23
C ILE A 186 -8.38 15.41 -5.63
N GLN A 187 -8.43 15.68 -6.94
CA GLN A 187 -9.17 16.80 -7.50
C GLN A 187 -10.64 16.40 -7.63
N THR A 188 -11.46 16.72 -6.63
CA THR A 188 -12.91 16.77 -6.85
C THR A 188 -13.18 17.91 -7.82
N LYS A 189 -13.59 17.59 -9.05
CA LYS A 189 -14.12 18.60 -9.98
C LYS A 189 -15.18 19.43 -9.26
N ASP A 190 -14.94 20.72 -9.09
CA ASP A 190 -16.04 21.66 -8.99
C ASP A 190 -16.88 21.47 -10.27
N LYS A 191 -18.17 21.17 -10.10
CA LYS A 191 -19.13 21.30 -11.20
C LYS A 191 -19.13 22.76 -11.62
N SER A 192 -18.32 23.15 -12.60
CA SER A 192 -18.52 24.41 -13.31
C SER A 192 -19.64 24.21 -14.32
N ASP A 193 -20.86 24.07 -13.82
CA ASP A 193 -22.04 24.33 -14.63
C ASP A 193 -22.23 25.85 -14.73
N SER A 194 -22.21 26.31 -15.98
CA SER A 194 -22.94 27.48 -16.53
C SER A 194 -22.46 28.92 -16.24
N LYS A 195 -22.05 29.56 -17.35
CA LYS A 195 -22.12 30.98 -17.74
C LYS A 195 -21.45 32.07 -16.87
N PRO A 196 -20.77 33.05 -17.48
CA PRO A 196 -20.33 34.25 -16.76
C PRO A 196 -21.53 35.17 -16.52
N PRO A 197 -21.78 35.65 -15.28
CA PRO A 197 -22.58 36.84 -15.10
C PRO A 197 -21.67 38.07 -15.21
N SER A 198 -22.20 39.03 -15.95
CA SER A 198 -21.71 40.38 -16.21
C SER A 198 -21.28 41.16 -14.97
N HIS A 199 -20.37 42.12 -15.20
CA HIS A 199 -19.96 43.20 -14.31
C HIS A 199 -21.07 43.77 -13.42
N GLU A 200 -20.82 43.86 -12.10
CA GLU A 200 -21.07 45.05 -11.28
C GLU A 200 -20.32 44.96 -9.92
N PRO A 201 -19.76 46.06 -9.37
CA PRO A 201 -18.98 46.03 -8.14
C PRO A 201 -19.83 46.38 -6.91
N GLY A 202 -19.92 45.48 -5.92
CA GLY A 202 -20.67 45.76 -4.69
C GLY A 202 -20.44 44.79 -3.53
N ARG A 203 -19.72 45.27 -2.50
CA ARG A 203 -19.73 44.87 -1.07
C ARG A 203 -19.82 43.37 -0.71
N ARG A 204 -18.67 42.82 -0.28
CA ARG A 204 -18.58 41.62 0.57
C ARG A 204 -19.00 41.95 2.02
N ARG A 205 -19.92 41.18 2.61
CA ARG A 205 -19.93 40.88 4.05
C ARG A 205 -20.57 39.52 4.35
N ASN A 206 -19.97 38.85 5.33
CA ASN A 206 -20.21 37.49 5.80
C ASN A 206 -21.69 37.17 6.14
N GLU A 207 -22.26 36.14 5.50
CA GLU A 207 -23.53 35.51 5.97
C GLU A 207 -23.48 33.97 6.01
N ARG A 208 -22.34 33.32 5.78
CA ARG A 208 -22.26 31.85 5.69
C ARG A 208 -21.86 31.13 6.99
N LEU A 209 -21.97 31.80 8.15
CA LEU A 209 -21.63 31.24 9.47
C LEU A 209 -22.83 31.00 10.41
N GLU A 210 -24.06 31.38 10.05
CA GLU A 210 -25.23 31.21 10.95
C GLU A 210 -26.20 30.07 10.60
N SER A 211 -26.03 29.36 9.48
CA SER A 211 -27.00 28.33 9.06
C SER A 211 -26.83 26.94 9.72
N TRP A 212 -25.77 26.73 10.52
CA TRP A 212 -25.51 25.43 11.17
C TRP A 212 -26.11 25.28 12.59
N ARG A 213 -26.68 26.34 13.18
CA ARG A 213 -27.26 26.30 14.54
C ARG A 213 -28.73 25.89 14.65
N LYS A 214 -29.40 25.52 13.54
CA LYS A 214 -30.85 25.22 13.55
C LYS A 214 -31.22 23.87 12.93
N ARG A 215 -30.52 22.79 13.31
CA ARG A 215 -31.01 21.42 13.08
C ARG A 215 -31.07 20.64 14.40
N PRO A 216 -32.27 20.41 14.97
CA PRO A 216 -32.42 19.58 16.15
C PRO A 216 -32.39 18.09 15.73
N GLY A 217 -31.60 17.30 16.47
CA GLY A 217 -31.70 15.84 16.47
C GLY A 217 -30.57 15.12 15.76
N TYR A 218 -29.42 14.97 16.42
CA TYR A 218 -28.57 13.77 16.34
C TYR A 218 -27.66 13.75 17.57
N ALA A 219 -28.27 13.52 18.73
CA ALA A 219 -27.56 13.18 19.96
C ALA A 219 -28.22 11.94 20.54
N ARG A 220 -27.64 10.77 20.28
CA ARG A 220 -27.60 9.60 21.18
C ARG A 220 -26.98 8.38 20.48
N ARG A 221 -25.84 7.94 21.00
CA ARG A 221 -25.46 6.55 21.36
C ARG A 221 -23.95 6.39 21.23
N PHE A 222 -23.23 6.59 22.33
CA PHE A 222 -22.13 5.74 22.76
C PHE A 222 -21.94 5.98 24.26
N SER A 223 -22.46 5.02 25.02
CA SER A 223 -22.15 4.73 26.42
C SER A 223 -22.31 3.22 26.54
#